data_AF-A0AAW2CPS1-F1
#
_entry.id   AF-A0AAW2CPS1-F1
#
_cell.length_a   1.000
_cell.length_b   1.000
_cell.length_c   1.000
_cell.angle_alpha   90.00
_cell.angle_beta   90.00
_cell.angle_gamma   90.00
#
_symmetry.space_group_name_H-M   'P 1'
#
loop_
_entity.id
_entity.type
_entity.pdbx_description
1 polymer ?
#
loop_
_entity_poly.entity_id
_entity_poly.type
_entity_poly.pdbx_seq_one_letter_code
_entity_poly.pdbx_strand_id
1 'polypeptide(L)'
;MASKTFTTKFFSLLISSFAIIQMVTAGDLDVLSDFIVPPNVTNVDGSFFTFTGLHALVTGGQPITNFNVSKGLVHFQYNNNSIAPAIAIAAFGSANAGTVSIPNTFFTTGIHNNVLAKSLKADVATIQALKAGLAPKS
;
A
#
# COMPACT_ATOMS: atom_id res chain seq x y z
N MET A 1 7.32 -39.89 -21.63
CA MET A 1 7.03 -38.77 -22.56
C MET A 1 5.92 -37.95 -21.92
N ALA A 2 6.22 -36.81 -21.30
CA ALA A 2 5.19 -35.98 -20.67
C ALA A 2 4.22 -35.47 -21.76
N SER A 3 2.92 -35.70 -21.57
CA SER A 3 1.92 -35.36 -22.59
C SER A 3 1.85 -33.84 -22.73
N LYS A 4 2.18 -33.32 -23.92
CA LYS A 4 2.07 -31.87 -24.25
C LYS A 4 0.68 -31.31 -23.92
N THR A 5 -0.36 -32.16 -23.99
CA THR A 5 -1.74 -31.81 -23.66
C THR A 5 -1.96 -31.52 -22.17
N PHE A 6 -1.24 -32.20 -21.28
CA PHE A 6 -1.34 -31.95 -19.83
C PHE A 6 -0.75 -30.59 -19.46
N THR A 7 0.41 -30.26 -20.03
CA THR A 7 1.09 -28.99 -19.79
C THR A 7 0.25 -27.80 -20.26
N THR A 8 -0.36 -27.86 -21.45
CA THR A 8 -1.18 -26.76 -21.96
C THR A 8 -2.46 -26.57 -21.15
N LYS A 9 -3.12 -27.66 -20.71
CA LYS A 9 -4.32 -27.57 -19.87
C LYS A 9 -4.02 -27.03 -18.47
N PHE A 10 -2.91 -27.45 -17.87
CA PHE A 10 -2.47 -26.93 -16.57
C PHE A 10 -2.15 -25.43 -16.63
N PHE A 11 -1.36 -24.99 -17.62
CA PHE A 11 -1.06 -23.56 -17.79
C PHE A 11 -2.32 -22.75 -18.12
N SER A 12 -3.24 -23.27 -18.93
CA SER A 12 -4.52 -22.60 -19.19
C SER A 12 -5.38 -22.49 -17.92
N LEU A 13 -5.39 -23.50 -17.05
CA LEU A 13 -6.11 -23.46 -15.78
C LEU A 13 -5.46 -22.44 -14.81
N LEU A 14 -4.13 -22.40 -14.76
CA LEU A 14 -3.35 -21.50 -13.92
C LEU A 14 -3.50 -20.03 -14.35
N ILE A 15 -3.48 -19.77 -15.66
CA ILE A 15 -3.71 -18.43 -16.21
C ILE A 15 -5.18 -18.03 -15.99
N SER A 16 -6.12 -18.96 -16.12
CA SER A 16 -7.54 -18.73 -15.80
C SER A 16 -7.76 -18.43 -14.31
N SER A 17 -7.01 -19.06 -13.40
CA SER A 17 -7.12 -18.74 -11.97
C SER A 17 -6.60 -17.35 -11.65
N PHE A 18 -5.58 -16.85 -12.37
CA PHE A 18 -5.16 -15.45 -12.28
C PHE A 18 -6.18 -14.49 -12.91
N ALA A 19 -6.89 -14.92 -13.96
CA ALA A 19 -7.94 -14.12 -14.59
C ALA A 19 -9.21 -14.00 -13.73
N ILE A 20 -9.49 -14.95 -12.82
CA ILE A 20 -10.58 -14.86 -11.82
C ILE A 20 -10.21 -13.93 -10.65
N ILE A 21 -8.92 -13.54 -10.53
CA ILE A 21 -8.51 -12.37 -9.73
C ILE A 21 -8.89 -11.08 -10.49
N GLN A 22 -10.09 -11.03 -11.06
CA GLN A 22 -10.69 -9.75 -11.40
C GLN A 22 -11.06 -9.08 -10.08
N MET A 23 -10.55 -7.87 -9.92
CA MET A 23 -10.92 -6.94 -8.87
C MET A 23 -12.45 -6.94 -8.70
N VAL A 24 -12.94 -7.47 -7.58
CA VAL A 24 -14.17 -6.96 -7.01
C VAL A 24 -13.86 -5.51 -6.66
N THR A 25 -14.25 -4.58 -7.52
CA THR A 25 -14.26 -3.16 -7.20
C THR A 25 -15.33 -2.95 -6.13
N ALA A 26 -14.94 -3.08 -4.86
CA ALA A 26 -15.73 -2.61 -3.74
C ALA A 26 -15.79 -1.07 -3.84
N GLY A 27 -16.84 -0.58 -4.49
CA GLY A 27 -17.19 0.82 -4.55
C GLY A 27 -17.93 1.19 -3.28
N ASP A 28 -17.18 1.81 -2.38
CA ASP A 28 -17.54 2.20 -1.00
C ASP A 28 -17.36 1.08 0.05
N LEU A 29 -16.70 1.45 1.15
CA LEU A 29 -16.39 0.60 2.31
C LEU A 29 -16.55 1.47 3.55
N ASP A 30 -17.76 1.52 4.10
CA ASP A 30 -17.98 2.14 5.40
C ASP A 30 -17.38 1.23 6.48
N VAL A 31 -16.30 1.71 7.10
CA VAL A 31 -15.52 0.99 8.11
C VAL A 31 -16.33 0.67 9.38
N LEU A 32 -17.52 1.26 9.53
CA LEU A 32 -18.45 0.95 10.61
C LEU A 32 -19.45 -0.16 10.28
N SER A 33 -19.75 -0.43 9.00
CA SER A 33 -20.74 -1.44 8.60
C SER A 33 -20.16 -2.70 7.98
N ASP A 34 -19.03 -2.59 7.27
CA ASP A 34 -18.62 -3.64 6.34
C ASP A 34 -17.66 -4.69 6.93
N PHE A 35 -17.20 -4.49 8.16
CA PHE A 35 -16.46 -5.50 8.90
C PHE A 35 -17.41 -6.32 9.78
N ILE A 36 -18.00 -7.38 9.21
CA ILE A 36 -18.65 -8.42 10.00
C ILE A 36 -17.54 -9.12 10.80
N VAL A 37 -17.39 -8.69 12.06
CA VAL A 37 -16.55 -9.33 13.05
C VAL A 37 -17.17 -10.71 13.35
N PRO A 38 -16.46 -11.82 13.14
CA PRO A 38 -16.98 -13.15 13.45
C PRO A 38 -17.47 -13.22 14.91
N PRO A 39 -18.57 -13.95 15.18
CA PRO A 39 -19.00 -14.17 16.54
C PRO A 39 -17.82 -14.76 17.34
N ASN A 40 -17.49 -14.12 18.46
CA ASN A 40 -16.38 -14.40 19.40
C ASN A 40 -15.08 -13.58 19.23
N VAL A 41 -15.00 -12.64 18.29
CA VAL A 41 -13.89 -11.67 18.27
C VAL A 41 -14.31 -10.41 19.04
N THR A 42 -13.73 -10.20 20.21
CA THR A 42 -14.06 -9.07 21.11
C THR A 42 -13.04 -7.94 21.06
N ASN A 43 -11.89 -8.16 20.42
CA ASN A 43 -10.86 -7.16 20.18
C ASN A 43 -10.46 -7.20 18.70
N VAL A 44 -10.62 -6.06 18.02
CA VAL A 44 -10.18 -5.86 16.64
C VAL A 44 -8.86 -5.08 16.71
N ASP A 45 -7.74 -5.75 16.42
CA ASP A 45 -6.41 -5.14 16.42
C ASP A 45 -5.77 -5.20 15.01
N GLY A 46 -4.52 -4.74 14.89
CA GLY A 46 -3.80 -4.78 13.61
C GLY A 46 -3.59 -6.19 13.04
N SER A 47 -3.68 -7.24 13.88
CA SER A 47 -3.59 -8.64 13.46
C SER A 47 -4.83 -9.06 12.66
N PHE A 48 -6.01 -8.55 13.03
CA PHE A 48 -7.28 -8.83 12.32
C PHE A 48 -7.23 -8.42 10.83
N PHE A 49 -6.47 -7.39 10.49
CA PHE A 49 -6.29 -6.91 9.11
C PHE A 49 -5.06 -7.50 8.40
N THR A 50 -4.30 -8.37 9.06
CA THR A 50 -3.07 -8.96 8.53
C THR A 50 -3.33 -10.38 8.02
N PHE A 51 -3.45 -10.56 6.71
CA PHE A 51 -3.50 -11.91 6.11
C PHE A 51 -2.10 -12.57 6.13
N THR A 52 -1.90 -13.50 7.05
CA THR A 52 -0.62 -14.25 7.22
C THR A 52 -0.37 -15.31 6.15
N GLY A 53 -1.36 -15.65 5.30
CA GLY A 53 -1.17 -16.63 4.24
C GLY A 53 -0.18 -16.18 3.16
N LEU A 54 -0.11 -14.87 2.86
CA LEU A 54 0.87 -14.31 1.92
C LEU A 54 2.30 -14.32 2.50
N HIS A 55 2.42 -14.18 3.83
CA HIS A 55 3.68 -14.23 4.55
C HIS A 55 4.40 -15.59 4.39
N ALA A 56 3.68 -16.70 4.52
CA ALA A 56 4.24 -18.04 4.38
C ALA A 56 4.77 -18.34 2.96
N LEU A 57 4.11 -17.81 1.93
CA LEU A 57 4.48 -18.01 0.53
C LEU A 57 5.71 -17.21 0.11
N VAL A 58 5.87 -16.00 0.67
CA VAL A 58 6.91 -15.04 0.23
C VAL A 58 8.25 -15.26 0.93
N THR A 59 8.27 -15.64 2.21
CA THR A 59 9.53 -15.73 2.99
C THR A 59 9.98 -17.15 3.31
N GLY A 60 9.29 -18.17 2.79
CA GLY A 60 9.64 -19.57 3.04
C GLY A 60 9.62 -19.94 4.53
N GLY A 61 8.79 -19.27 5.33
CA GLY A 61 8.67 -19.50 6.77
C GLY A 61 9.79 -18.87 7.63
N GLN A 62 10.63 -18.01 7.07
CA GLN A 62 11.58 -17.21 7.87
C GLN A 62 10.85 -16.03 8.54
N PRO A 63 11.15 -15.73 9.82
CA PRO A 63 10.51 -14.64 10.55
C PRO A 63 10.92 -13.30 9.94
N ILE A 64 9.94 -12.55 9.43
CA ILE A 64 10.14 -11.13 9.12
C ILE A 64 9.94 -10.29 10.38
N THR A 65 10.56 -9.13 10.41
CA THR A 65 10.12 -8.05 11.30
C THR A 65 8.81 -7.49 10.75
N ASN A 66 7.68 -7.93 11.28
CA ASN A 66 6.37 -7.41 10.91
C ASN A 66 6.32 -5.89 11.17
N PHE A 67 6.04 -5.10 10.13
CA PHE A 67 5.75 -3.69 10.23
C PHE A 67 4.25 -3.48 10.00
N ASN A 68 3.51 -3.23 11.08
CA ASN A 68 2.07 -3.00 11.03
C ASN A 68 1.79 -1.50 11.09
N VAL A 69 1.08 -1.00 10.09
CA VAL A 69 0.60 0.39 10.07
C VAL A 69 -0.92 0.38 10.17
N SER A 70 -1.44 1.01 11.21
CA SER A 70 -2.89 1.22 11.34
C SER A 70 -3.40 2.20 10.28
N LYS A 71 -4.64 1.99 9.82
CA LYS A 71 -5.30 2.86 8.83
C LYS A 71 -5.22 4.33 9.26
N GLY A 72 -4.88 5.20 8.30
CA GLY A 72 -4.83 6.66 8.51
C GLY A 72 -3.56 7.19 9.18
N LEU A 73 -2.60 6.32 9.54
CA LEU A 73 -1.33 6.76 10.10
C LEU A 73 -0.28 7.04 9.01
N VAL A 74 0.48 8.10 9.24
CA VAL A 74 1.63 8.47 8.41
C VAL A 74 2.74 7.44 8.60
N HIS A 75 3.28 6.93 7.50
CA HIS A 75 4.40 5.99 7.49
C HIS A 75 5.33 6.28 6.31
N PHE A 76 6.57 5.81 6.40
CA PHE A 76 7.57 5.94 5.33
C PHE A 76 8.47 4.71 5.30
N GLN A 77 9.15 4.48 4.17
CA GLN A 77 10.12 3.41 3.98
C GLN A 77 11.39 4.02 3.42
N TYR A 78 12.56 3.60 3.92
CA TYR A 78 13.87 4.09 3.47
C TYR A 78 14.86 2.92 3.39
N ASN A 79 15.45 2.72 2.22
CA ASN A 79 16.54 1.76 2.03
C ASN A 79 17.87 2.43 2.40
N ASN A 80 18.43 2.07 3.55
CA ASN A 80 19.74 2.59 3.99
C ASN A 80 20.95 1.88 3.34
N ASN A 81 20.72 0.90 2.45
CA ASN A 81 21.79 0.22 1.72
C ASN A 81 21.97 0.86 0.34
N SER A 82 23.14 1.43 0.09
CA SER A 82 23.48 2.10 -1.18
C SER A 82 23.87 1.15 -2.31
N ILE A 83 24.07 -0.14 -2.01
CA ILE A 83 24.57 -1.15 -2.95
C ILE A 83 23.47 -2.14 -3.35
N ALA A 84 22.65 -2.57 -2.38
CA ALA A 84 21.65 -3.61 -2.61
C ALA A 84 20.21 -3.05 -2.63
N PRO A 85 19.38 -3.44 -3.61
CA PRO A 85 17.96 -3.11 -3.61
C PRO A 85 17.22 -3.87 -2.50
N ALA A 86 16.19 -3.23 -1.93
CA ALA A 86 15.27 -3.83 -0.98
C ALA A 86 13.87 -3.94 -1.59
N ILE A 87 13.17 -5.03 -1.28
CA ILE A 87 11.79 -5.28 -1.72
C ILE A 87 10.93 -5.42 -0.47
N ALA A 88 9.84 -4.65 -0.40
CA ALA A 88 8.81 -4.78 0.62
C ALA A 88 7.50 -5.22 -0.05
N ILE A 89 6.81 -6.17 0.58
CA ILE A 89 5.49 -6.64 0.15
C ILE A 89 4.52 -6.35 1.29
N ALA A 90 3.45 -5.61 0.98
CA ALA A 90 2.41 -5.25 1.93
C ALA A 90 1.06 -5.82 1.47
N ALA A 91 0.23 -6.19 2.45
CA ALA A 91 -1.17 -6.52 2.23
C ALA A 91 -2.03 -5.44 2.88
N PHE A 92 -3.17 -5.14 2.27
CA PHE A 92 -4.12 -4.17 2.79
C PHE A 92 -5.45 -4.88 3.08
N GLY A 93 -6.10 -4.50 4.17
CA GLY A 93 -7.46 -4.97 4.50
C GLY A 93 -8.56 -4.41 3.60
N SER A 94 -8.24 -3.71 2.51
CA SER A 94 -9.19 -3.15 1.54
C SER A 94 -8.66 -3.34 0.11
N ALA A 95 -9.55 -3.68 -0.82
CA ALA A 95 -9.26 -3.75 -2.25
C ALA A 95 -8.99 -2.36 -2.87
N ASN A 96 -9.39 -1.28 -2.19
CA ASN A 96 -9.15 0.10 -2.58
C ASN A 96 -8.58 0.91 -1.41
N ALA A 97 -7.43 0.47 -0.89
CA ALA A 97 -6.79 1.13 0.26
C ALA A 97 -6.40 2.59 -0.02
N GLY A 98 -6.20 2.96 -1.30
CA GLY A 98 -5.75 4.28 -1.72
C GLY A 98 -4.36 4.65 -1.17
N THR A 99 -3.75 5.70 -1.72
CA THR A 99 -2.55 6.30 -1.13
C THR A 99 -2.62 7.81 -1.22
N VAL A 100 -2.09 8.50 -0.20
CA VAL A 100 -1.97 9.95 -0.18
C VAL A 100 -0.51 10.30 0.07
N SER A 101 0.17 10.77 -0.98
CA SER A 101 1.54 11.28 -0.85
C SER A 101 1.51 12.64 -0.18
N ILE A 102 2.07 12.75 1.03
CA ILE A 102 2.11 14.01 1.77
C ILE A 102 2.87 15.10 0.99
N PRO A 103 4.09 14.87 0.47
CA PRO A 103 4.81 15.95 -0.24
C PRO A 103 4.01 16.50 -1.42
N ASN A 104 3.43 15.64 -2.26
CA ASN A 104 2.63 16.10 -3.39
C ASN A 104 1.33 16.78 -2.94
N THR A 105 0.57 16.14 -2.05
CA THR A 105 -0.72 16.69 -1.58
C THR A 105 -0.56 18.02 -0.85
N PHE A 106 0.55 18.20 -0.13
CA PHE A 106 0.79 19.39 0.67
C PHE A 106 1.41 20.55 -0.12
N PHE A 107 2.32 20.25 -1.06
CA PHE A 107 3.08 21.29 -1.78
C PHE A 107 2.65 21.50 -3.23
N THR A 108 2.14 20.48 -3.93
CA THR A 108 1.80 20.60 -5.37
C THR A 108 0.31 20.84 -5.64
N THR A 109 -0.51 20.90 -4.59
CA THR A 109 -1.93 21.29 -4.69
C THR A 109 -2.08 22.81 -4.74
N GLY A 110 -3.31 23.28 -4.99
CA GLY A 110 -3.67 24.70 -5.07
C GLY A 110 -3.54 25.50 -3.76
N ILE A 111 -2.86 24.97 -2.72
CA ILE A 111 -2.65 25.69 -1.46
C ILE A 111 -1.68 26.86 -1.72
N HIS A 112 -2.17 28.07 -1.43
CA HIS A 112 -1.42 29.32 -1.62
C HIS A 112 -0.14 29.35 -0.78
N ASN A 113 0.94 29.89 -1.35
CA ASN A 113 2.25 29.93 -0.69
C ASN A 113 2.20 30.66 0.66
N ASN A 114 1.41 31.72 0.78
CA ASN A 114 1.25 32.46 2.04
C ASN A 114 0.58 31.63 3.14
N VAL A 115 -0.31 30.69 2.80
CA VAL A 115 -0.94 29.79 3.76
C VAL A 115 0.10 28.78 4.24
N LEU A 116 0.80 28.13 3.33
CA LEU A 116 1.87 27.18 3.65
C LEU A 116 2.98 27.82 4.48
N ALA A 117 3.39 29.05 4.12
CA ALA A 117 4.40 29.81 4.85
C ALA A 117 3.98 30.05 6.30
N LYS A 118 2.72 30.45 6.54
CA LYS A 118 2.19 30.63 7.90
C LYS A 118 2.08 29.30 8.66
N SER A 119 1.54 28.26 8.04
CA SER A 119 1.33 26.94 8.67
C SER A 119 2.64 26.26 9.06
N LEU A 120 3.69 26.40 8.25
CA LEU A 120 4.99 25.81 8.49
C LEU A 120 5.96 26.73 9.23
N LYS A 121 5.54 27.96 9.56
CA LYS A 121 6.40 29.00 10.14
C LYS A 121 7.68 29.21 9.31
N ALA A 122 7.51 29.30 8.00
CA ALA A 122 8.56 29.51 7.01
C ALA A 122 8.25 30.73 6.14
N ASP A 123 9.22 31.21 5.36
CA ASP A 123 9.01 32.28 4.39
C ASP A 123 8.52 31.74 3.02
N VAL A 124 8.00 32.64 2.18
CA VAL A 124 7.44 32.28 0.87
C VAL A 124 8.49 31.73 -0.09
N ALA A 125 9.74 32.21 -0.03
CA ALA A 125 10.81 31.73 -0.89
C ALA A 125 11.17 30.27 -0.54
N THR A 126 11.21 29.92 0.75
CA THR A 126 11.36 28.53 1.21
C THR A 126 10.24 27.63 0.67
N ILE A 127 8.98 28.07 0.74
CA ILE A 127 7.85 27.30 0.19
C ILE A 127 8.00 27.11 -1.33
N GLN A 128 8.39 28.16 -2.07
CA GLN A 128 8.60 28.07 -3.51
C GLN A 128 9.73 27.10 -3.86
N ALA A 129 10.83 27.09 -3.10
CA ALA A 129 11.92 26.16 -3.28
C ALA A 129 11.48 24.70 -3.06
N LEU A 130 10.66 24.44 -2.02
CA LEU A 130 10.08 23.11 -1.76
C LEU A 130 9.16 22.66 -2.90
N LYS A 131 8.31 23.56 -3.42
CA LYS A 131 7.45 23.26 -4.59
C LYS A 131 8.27 22.95 -5.84
N ALA A 132 9.32 23.74 -6.10
CA ALA A 132 10.21 23.53 -7.25
C ALA A 132 10.95 22.18 -7.17
N GLY A 133 11.38 21.76 -5.98
CA GLY A 133 12.04 20.47 -5.76
C GLY A 133 11.16 19.25 -6.03
N LEU A 134 9.83 19.42 -6.07
CA LEU A 134 8.85 18.37 -6.35
C LEU A 134 8.31 18.40 -7.79
N ALA A 135 8.74 19.38 -8.61
CA ALA A 135 8.33 19.45 -10.01
C ALA A 135 8.90 18.27 -10.82
N PRO A 136 8.17 17.75 -11.83
CA PRO A 136 8.68 16.73 -12.72
C PRO A 136 10.02 17.16 -13.34
N LYS A 137 10.99 16.26 -13.40
CA LYS A 137 12.24 16.52 -14.13
C LYS A 137 11.92 16.52 -15.63
N SER A 138 12.27 17.64 -16.29
CA SER A 138 12.26 17.79 -17.75
C SER A 138 13.27 16.88 -18.41
#